data_AF-A0A0W0XGA5-F1
#
_entry.id   AF-A0A0W0XGA5-F1
#
_cell.length_a   1.000
_cell.length_b   1.000
_cell.length_c   1.000
_cell.angle_alpha   90.00
_cell.angle_beta   90.00
_cell.angle_gamma   90.00
#
_symmetry.space_group_name_H-M   'P 1'
#
loop_
_entity.id
_entity.type
_entity.pdbx_description
1 polymer ?
#
loop_
_entity_poly.entity_id
_entity_poly.type
_entity_poly.pdbx_seq_one_letter_code
_entity_poly.pdbx_strand_id
1 'polypeptide(L)'
;MSTFVLVILIIAVLILFWIIGIYNKLIGLIEAINNNKRQIDIQLDRRFKVFQSLIESVKKYMDYEQTTLKDVVALRNQAQTAKDAGDEKGRIAAEEGISRIASGLNVVFEQYPDLKASQNVMQLQEEIVNTENKLSYAKQAYNDGVERYYAKKKSFFESMIVSLFSSKLDKEYEYWSLPEEQIQAREDYTVKF
;
A
#
# COMPACT_ATOMS: atom_id res chain seq x y z
N MET A 1 -35.19 -16.34 -44.20
CA MET A 1 -35.52 -15.35 -43.14
C MET A 1 -35.32 -15.94 -41.75
N SER A 2 -35.91 -17.10 -41.42
CA SER A 2 -35.70 -17.79 -40.12
C SER A 2 -34.23 -18.11 -39.79
N THR A 3 -33.45 -18.62 -40.75
CA THR A 3 -32.02 -18.93 -40.56
C THR A 3 -31.16 -17.69 -40.29
N PHE A 4 -31.42 -16.58 -40.98
CA PHE A 4 -30.72 -15.31 -40.77
C PHE A 4 -31.00 -14.72 -39.38
N VAL A 5 -32.26 -14.76 -38.94
CA VAL A 5 -32.66 -14.34 -37.58
C VAL A 5 -31.98 -15.22 -36.52
N LEU A 6 -31.91 -16.52 -36.76
CA LEU A 6 -31.26 -17.46 -35.85
C LEU A 6 -29.75 -17.21 -35.74
N VAL A 7 -29.07 -16.90 -36.85
CA VAL A 7 -27.65 -16.51 -36.84
C VAL A 7 -27.42 -15.22 -36.04
N ILE A 8 -28.26 -14.19 -36.23
CA ILE A 8 -28.18 -12.95 -35.45
C ILE A 8 -28.35 -13.23 -33.95
N LEU A 9 -29.33 -14.07 -33.59
CA LEU A 9 -29.61 -14.39 -32.20
C LEU A 9 -28.42 -15.12 -31.55
N ILE A 10 -27.80 -16.07 -32.26
CA ILE A 10 -26.59 -16.74 -31.79
C ILE A 10 -25.44 -15.75 -31.57
N ILE A 11 -25.20 -14.84 -32.53
CA ILE A 11 -24.15 -13.82 -32.40
C ILE A 11 -24.42 -12.91 -31.20
N ALA A 12 -25.66 -12.48 -31.01
CA ALA A 12 -26.04 -11.64 -29.87
C ALA A 12 -25.79 -12.36 -28.54
N VAL A 13 -26.12 -13.65 -28.44
CA VAL A 13 -25.84 -14.47 -27.26
C VAL A 13 -24.33 -14.61 -27.00
N LEU A 14 -23.53 -14.83 -28.04
CA LEU A 14 -22.07 -14.90 -27.90
C LEU A 14 -21.47 -13.59 -27.40
N ILE A 15 -21.92 -12.45 -27.94
CA ILE A 15 -21.49 -11.12 -27.48
C ILE A 15 -21.89 -10.91 -26.01
N LEU A 16 -23.10 -11.30 -25.62
CA LEU A 16 -23.56 -11.19 -24.24
C LEU A 16 -22.66 -11.97 -23.27
N PHE A 17 -22.36 -13.24 -23.57
CA PHE A 17 -21.46 -14.04 -22.74
C PHE A 17 -20.06 -13.46 -22.67
N TRP A 18 -19.56 -12.89 -23.77
CA TRP A 18 -18.26 -12.26 -23.80
C TRP A 18 -18.20 -10.98 -22.93
N ILE A 19 -19.25 -10.14 -22.96
CA ILE A 19 -19.39 -8.97 -22.07
C ILE A 19 -19.38 -9.40 -20.59
N ILE A 20 -20.16 -10.43 -20.25
CA ILE A 20 -20.22 -10.97 -18.87
C ILE A 20 -18.83 -11.47 -18.42
N GLY A 21 -18.11 -12.14 -19.32
CA GLY A 21 -16.74 -12.61 -19.05
C GLY A 21 -15.78 -11.47 -18.73
N ILE A 22 -15.79 -10.39 -19.51
CA ILE A 22 -14.97 -9.20 -19.25
C ILE A 22 -15.35 -8.54 -17.93
N TYR A 23 -16.65 -8.34 -17.70
CA TYR A 23 -17.16 -7.71 -16.48
C TYR A 23 -16.69 -8.46 -15.23
N ASN A 24 -16.87 -9.79 -15.19
CA ASN A 24 -16.48 -10.60 -14.04
C ASN A 24 -14.97 -10.61 -13.82
N LYS A 25 -14.18 -10.61 -14.91
CA LYS A 25 -12.72 -10.54 -14.82
C LYS A 25 -12.24 -9.21 -14.21
N LEU A 26 -12.83 -8.09 -14.61
CA LEU A 26 -12.52 -6.78 -14.05
C LEU A 26 -12.92 -6.67 -12.56
N ILE A 27 -14.10 -7.20 -12.19
CA ILE A 27 -14.49 -7.30 -10.78
C ILE A 27 -13.50 -8.14 -9.97
N GLY A 28 -13.05 -9.27 -10.52
CA GLY A 28 -12.04 -10.10 -9.87
C GLY A 28 -10.72 -9.36 -9.61
N LEU A 29 -10.28 -8.51 -10.54
CA LEU A 29 -9.08 -7.67 -10.36
C LEU A 29 -9.30 -6.59 -9.28
N ILE A 30 -10.45 -5.94 -9.28
CA ILE A 30 -10.85 -4.95 -8.26
C ILE A 30 -10.82 -5.58 -6.86
N GLU A 31 -11.43 -6.76 -6.70
CA GLU A 31 -11.45 -7.45 -5.41
C GLU A 31 -10.07 -7.95 -4.98
N ALA A 32 -9.21 -8.35 -5.93
CA ALA A 32 -7.82 -8.69 -5.63
C ALA A 32 -7.03 -7.49 -5.09
N ILE A 33 -7.20 -6.30 -5.68
CA ILE A 33 -6.59 -5.05 -5.19
C ILE A 33 -7.11 -4.71 -3.80
N ASN A 34 -8.43 -4.79 -3.58
CA ASN A 34 -9.05 -4.53 -2.27
C ASN A 34 -8.51 -5.51 -1.21
N ASN A 35 -8.31 -6.78 -1.58
CA ASN A 35 -7.69 -7.77 -0.70
C ASN A 35 -6.24 -7.41 -0.36
N ASN A 36 -5.43 -7.02 -1.35
CA ASN A 36 -4.04 -6.60 -1.11
C ASN A 36 -3.97 -5.34 -0.23
N LYS A 37 -4.89 -4.39 -0.41
CA LYS A 37 -5.03 -3.21 0.47
C LYS A 37 -5.31 -3.61 1.93
N ARG A 38 -6.17 -4.61 2.16
CA ARG A 38 -6.40 -5.17 3.51
C ARG A 38 -5.14 -5.81 4.10
N GLN A 39 -4.33 -6.49 3.28
CA GLN A 39 -3.07 -7.07 3.75
C GLN A 39 -2.07 -6.00 4.19
N ILE A 40 -2.00 -4.88 3.47
CA ILE A 40 -1.21 -3.71 3.87
C ILE A 40 -1.70 -3.18 5.23
N ASP A 41 -3.01 -2.96 5.38
CA ASP A 41 -3.60 -2.46 6.64
C ASP A 41 -3.25 -3.35 7.84
N ILE A 42 -3.22 -4.67 7.68
CA ILE A 42 -2.81 -5.62 8.73
C ILE A 42 -1.34 -5.41 9.12
N GLN A 43 -0.44 -5.24 8.14
CA GLN A 43 0.98 -5.03 8.44
C GLN A 43 1.23 -3.66 9.07
N LEU A 44 0.50 -2.61 8.66
CA LEU A 44 0.58 -1.28 9.27
C LEU A 44 0.13 -1.31 10.74
N ASP A 45 -0.96 -2.03 11.05
CA ASP A 45 -1.42 -2.21 12.43
C ASP A 45 -0.42 -3.00 13.28
N ARG A 46 0.10 -4.12 12.74
CA ARG A 46 1.15 -4.91 13.42
C ARG A 46 2.36 -4.04 13.73
N ARG A 47 2.84 -3.29 12.74
CA ARG A 47 3.99 -2.38 12.89
C ARG A 47 3.77 -1.43 14.05
N PHE A 48 2.61 -0.77 14.08
CA PHE A 48 2.31 0.18 15.14
C PHE A 48 2.30 -0.46 16.53
N LYS A 49 1.73 -1.67 16.67
CA LYS A 49 1.75 -2.42 17.95
C LYS A 49 3.18 -2.73 18.40
N VAL A 50 4.06 -3.16 17.48
CA VAL A 50 5.46 -3.43 17.80
C VAL A 50 6.18 -2.15 18.24
N PHE A 51 5.93 -1.03 17.55
CA PHE A 51 6.45 0.28 17.97
C PHE A 51 5.93 0.72 19.34
N GLN A 52 4.65 0.46 19.67
CA GLN A 52 4.12 0.73 21.01
C GLN A 52 4.85 -0.09 22.08
N SER A 53 5.04 -1.38 21.86
CA SER A 53 5.80 -2.25 22.77
C SER A 53 7.27 -1.81 22.91
N LEU A 54 7.87 -1.31 21.83
CA LEU A 54 9.20 -0.72 21.86
C LEU A 54 9.24 0.54 22.74
N ILE A 55 8.29 1.45 22.53
CA ILE A 55 8.15 2.69 23.32
C ILE A 55 8.06 2.37 24.81
N GLU A 56 7.22 1.40 25.19
CA GLU A 56 7.07 0.98 26.60
C GLU A 56 8.36 0.40 27.18
N SER A 57 9.11 -0.35 26.37
CA SER A 57 10.37 -0.96 26.78
C SER A 57 11.48 0.07 26.98
N VAL A 58 11.55 1.08 26.12
CA VAL A 58 12.61 2.11 26.19
C VAL A 58 12.28 3.27 27.13
N LYS A 59 10.99 3.50 27.45
CA LYS A 59 10.55 4.52 28.42
C LYS A 59 11.26 4.44 29.78
N LYS A 60 11.73 3.25 30.16
CA LYS A 60 12.49 3.03 31.42
C LYS A 60 13.96 3.43 31.35
N TYR A 61 14.51 3.59 30.14
CA TYR A 61 15.94 3.84 29.90
C TYR A 61 16.19 5.21 29.25
N MET A 62 15.16 5.81 28.65
CA MET A 62 15.24 7.10 27.98
C MET A 62 14.32 8.09 28.70
N ASP A 63 14.85 8.75 29.73
CA ASP A 63 14.12 9.77 30.49
C ASP A 63 13.79 11.02 29.66
N TYR A 64 14.49 11.26 28.52
CA TYR A 64 14.37 12.53 27.78
C TYR A 64 14.31 12.43 26.24
N GLU A 65 14.86 11.41 25.57
CA GLU A 65 14.86 11.31 24.09
C GLU A 65 13.64 10.56 23.53
N GLN A 66 12.45 11.04 23.86
CA GLN A 66 11.21 10.50 23.28
C GLN A 66 10.90 11.04 21.88
N THR A 67 11.72 11.93 21.31
CA THR A 67 11.35 12.71 20.10
C THR A 67 11.09 11.79 18.90
N THR A 68 12.03 10.90 18.56
CA THR A 68 11.89 10.00 17.41
C THR A 68 10.70 9.04 17.54
N LEU A 69 10.41 8.57 18.76
CA LEU A 69 9.29 7.66 18.99
C LEU A 69 7.94 8.39 19.15
N LYS A 70 7.95 9.64 19.61
CA LYS A 70 6.78 10.54 19.55
C LYS A 70 6.40 10.82 18.10
N ASP A 71 7.38 10.98 17.22
CA ASP A 71 7.14 11.19 15.80
C ASP A 71 6.40 10.00 15.17
N VAL A 72 6.70 8.76 15.59
CA VAL A 72 5.94 7.57 15.15
C VAL A 72 4.46 7.67 15.53
N VAL A 73 4.15 8.09 16.76
CA VAL A 73 2.77 8.26 17.22
C VAL A 73 2.07 9.40 16.46
N ALA A 74 2.77 10.52 16.27
CA ALA A 74 2.25 11.67 15.52
C ALA A 74 1.95 11.30 14.06
N LEU A 75 2.90 10.63 13.38
CA LEU A 75 2.72 10.15 12.01
C LEU A 75 1.62 9.11 11.92
N ARG A 76 1.46 8.23 12.90
CA ARG A 76 0.36 7.27 12.93
C ARG A 76 -1.00 7.97 13.02
N ASN A 77 -1.11 8.98 13.89
CA ASN A 77 -2.33 9.78 14.00
C ASN A 77 -2.62 10.52 12.68
N GLN A 78 -1.59 11.12 12.07
CA GLN A 78 -1.72 11.75 10.76
C GLN A 78 -2.21 10.75 9.69
N ALA A 79 -1.66 9.53 9.67
CA ALA A 79 -2.07 8.49 8.75
C ALA A 79 -3.54 8.06 8.96
N GLN A 80 -4.00 7.99 10.21
CA GLN A 80 -5.41 7.69 10.52
C GLN A 80 -6.33 8.84 10.12
N THR A 81 -5.99 10.08 10.44
CA THR A 81 -6.78 11.25 10.02
C THR A 81 -6.88 11.33 8.50
N ALA A 82 -5.78 11.09 7.77
CA ALA A 82 -5.79 11.07 6.32
C ALA A 82 -6.67 9.92 5.78
N LYS A 83 -6.60 8.73 6.39
CA LYS A 83 -7.47 7.59 6.06
C LYS A 83 -8.96 7.94 6.21
N ASP A 84 -9.34 8.57 7.33
CA ASP A 84 -10.72 8.94 7.63
C ASP A 84 -11.24 10.04 6.70
N ALA A 85 -10.35 10.94 6.26
CA ALA A 85 -10.64 11.98 5.27
C ALA A 85 -10.68 11.46 3.82
N GLY A 86 -10.33 10.19 3.58
CA GLY A 86 -10.21 9.63 2.23
C GLY A 86 -8.96 10.10 1.46
N ASP A 87 -8.02 10.76 2.14
CA ASP A 87 -6.74 11.20 1.58
C ASP A 87 -5.70 10.05 1.64
N GLU A 88 -5.74 9.18 0.65
CA GLU A 88 -4.82 8.05 0.57
C GLU A 88 -3.37 8.52 0.34
N LYS A 89 -3.13 9.64 -0.35
CA LYS A 89 -1.78 10.18 -0.57
C LYS A 89 -1.16 10.66 0.74
N GLY A 90 -1.91 11.44 1.53
CA GLY A 90 -1.47 11.88 2.86
C GLY A 90 -1.23 10.71 3.81
N ARG A 91 -2.09 9.68 3.75
CA ARG A 91 -1.90 8.44 4.51
C ARG A 91 -0.60 7.74 4.12
N ILE A 92 -0.35 7.53 2.83
CA ILE A 92 0.88 6.87 2.33
C ILE A 92 2.11 7.67 2.79
N ALA A 93 2.11 8.99 2.63
CA ALA A 93 3.23 9.84 3.01
C ALA A 93 3.57 9.74 4.52
N ALA A 94 2.55 9.69 5.38
CA ALA A 94 2.72 9.51 6.82
C ALA A 94 3.28 8.12 7.17
N GLU A 95 2.75 7.06 6.55
CA GLU A 95 3.21 5.68 6.79
C GLU A 95 4.64 5.46 6.26
N GLU A 96 5.05 6.11 5.17
CA GLU A 96 6.44 6.16 4.69
C GLU A 96 7.35 6.91 5.67
N GLY A 97 6.84 7.94 6.34
CA GLY A 97 7.55 8.62 7.43
C GLY A 97 7.94 7.66 8.55
N ILE A 98 7.03 6.77 8.95
CA ILE A 98 7.30 5.74 9.96
C ILE A 98 8.33 4.72 9.44
N SER A 99 8.26 4.31 8.16
CA SER A 99 9.26 3.43 7.55
C SER A 99 10.67 4.05 7.57
N ARG A 100 10.79 5.37 7.37
CA ARG A 100 12.08 6.08 7.50
C ARG A 100 12.61 6.09 8.93
N ILE A 101 11.73 6.22 9.93
CA ILE A 101 12.13 6.10 11.33
C ILE A 101 12.60 4.68 11.64
N ALA A 102 11.89 3.67 11.13
CA ALA A 102 12.23 2.26 11.30
C ALA A 102 13.64 1.93 10.76
N SER A 103 14.01 2.47 9.59
CA SER A 103 15.33 2.24 9.00
C SER A 103 16.47 2.96 9.74
N GLY A 104 16.19 4.09 10.38
CA GLY A 104 17.16 4.84 11.20
C GLY A 104 17.28 4.36 12.64
N LEU A 105 16.43 3.43 13.08
CA LEU A 105 16.29 3.04 14.48
C LEU A 105 17.58 2.47 15.09
N ASN A 106 18.37 1.73 14.30
CA ASN A 106 19.66 1.18 14.74
C ASN A 106 20.65 2.28 15.14
N VAL A 107 20.68 3.40 14.41
CA VAL A 107 21.60 4.53 14.68
C VAL A 107 21.23 5.21 16.00
N VAL A 108 19.93 5.33 16.29
CA VAL A 108 19.46 5.88 17.56
C VAL A 108 19.93 5.01 18.73
N PHE A 109 19.82 3.67 18.62
CA PHE A 109 20.22 2.78 19.70
C PHE A 109 21.73 2.62 19.90
N GLU A 110 22.56 2.99 18.92
CA GLU A 110 24.02 3.04 19.13
C GLU A 110 24.43 4.05 20.20
N GLN A 111 23.63 5.10 20.40
CA GLN A 111 23.86 6.14 21.41
C GLN A 111 23.48 5.66 22.83
N TYR A 112 22.80 4.51 22.96
CA TYR A 112 22.28 3.96 24.21
C TYR A 112 22.76 2.53 24.44
N PRO A 113 23.97 2.32 25.02
CA PRO A 113 24.56 1.01 25.25
C PRO A 113 23.65 0.05 26.05
N ASP A 114 22.92 0.56 27.03
CA ASP A 114 21.99 -0.23 27.86
C ASP A 114 20.80 -0.78 27.06
N LEU A 115 20.29 0.02 26.10
CA LEU A 115 19.23 -0.42 25.19
C LEU A 115 19.75 -1.45 24.19
N LYS A 116 20.97 -1.24 23.69
CA LYS A 116 21.65 -2.15 22.78
C LYS A 116 21.90 -3.53 23.42
N ALA A 117 22.16 -3.57 24.72
CA ALA A 117 22.32 -4.81 25.48
C ALA A 117 20.99 -5.48 25.88
N SER A 118 19.85 -4.79 25.73
CA SER A 118 18.55 -5.31 26.13
C SER A 118 18.00 -6.28 25.08
N GLN A 119 17.95 -7.57 25.45
CA GLN A 119 17.44 -8.63 24.58
C GLN A 119 16.00 -8.36 24.08
N ASN A 120 15.14 -7.78 24.93
CA ASN A 120 13.77 -7.43 24.56
C ASN A 120 13.72 -6.33 23.49
N VAL A 121 14.58 -5.33 23.60
CA VAL A 121 14.66 -4.21 22.64
C VAL A 121 15.23 -4.68 21.30
N MET A 122 16.22 -5.58 21.33
CA MET A 122 16.75 -6.24 20.12
C MET A 122 15.67 -7.07 19.40
N GLN A 123 14.87 -7.85 20.12
CA GLN A 123 13.78 -8.63 19.53
C GLN A 123 12.72 -7.74 18.87
N LEU A 124 12.35 -6.63 19.51
CA LEU A 124 11.38 -5.69 18.94
C LEU A 124 11.92 -4.98 17.70
N GLN A 125 13.21 -4.63 17.67
CA GLN A 125 13.86 -4.10 16.46
C GLN A 125 13.81 -5.10 15.30
N GLU A 126 14.15 -6.37 15.57
CA GLU A 126 14.07 -7.43 14.57
C GLU A 126 12.63 -7.61 14.07
N GLU A 127 11.63 -7.54 14.96
CA GLU A 127 10.22 -7.62 14.57
C GLU A 127 9.78 -6.41 13.72
N ILE A 128 10.29 -5.20 13.98
CA ILE A 128 10.06 -4.02 13.13
C ILE A 128 10.62 -4.28 11.73
N VAL A 129 11.88 -4.72 11.61
CA VAL A 129 12.51 -5.02 10.31
C VAL A 129 11.72 -6.11 9.56
N ASN A 130 11.34 -7.17 10.25
CA ASN A 130 10.52 -8.25 9.68
C ASN A 130 9.16 -7.75 9.21
N THR A 131 8.55 -6.81 9.93
CA THR A 131 7.28 -6.20 9.55
C THR A 131 7.43 -5.26 8.36
N GLU A 132 8.49 -4.45 8.30
CA GLU A 132 8.82 -3.60 7.14
C GLU A 132 9.05 -4.43 5.88
N ASN A 133 9.76 -5.56 5.98
CA ASN A 133 9.96 -6.46 4.86
C ASN A 133 8.63 -7.02 4.34
N LYS A 134 7.76 -7.52 5.23
CA LYS A 134 6.42 -8.02 4.87
C LYS A 134 5.55 -6.92 4.28
N LEU A 135 5.61 -5.71 4.84
CA LEU A 135 4.90 -4.54 4.36
C LEU A 135 5.36 -4.17 2.95
N SER A 136 6.66 -4.22 2.66
CA SER A 136 7.22 -3.98 1.32
C SER A 136 6.66 -4.96 0.29
N TYR A 137 6.65 -6.26 0.58
CA TYR A 137 6.04 -7.26 -0.31
C TYR A 137 4.53 -7.05 -0.49
N ALA A 138 3.81 -6.66 0.57
CA ALA A 138 2.39 -6.36 0.48
C ALA A 138 2.10 -5.13 -0.41
N LYS A 139 2.93 -4.07 -0.28
CA LYS A 139 2.87 -2.88 -1.14
C LYS A 139 3.15 -3.22 -2.60
N GLN A 140 4.17 -4.05 -2.86
CA GLN A 140 4.48 -4.52 -4.21
C GLN A 140 3.29 -5.31 -4.81
N ALA A 141 2.75 -6.29 -4.09
CA ALA A 141 1.62 -7.08 -4.57
C ALA A 141 0.36 -6.24 -4.85
N TYR A 142 0.13 -5.19 -4.05
CA TYR A 142 -0.92 -4.21 -4.33
C TYR A 142 -0.64 -3.43 -5.61
N ASN A 143 0.55 -2.86 -5.78
CA ASN A 143 0.94 -2.10 -6.97
C ASN A 143 0.86 -2.95 -8.25
N ASP A 144 1.33 -4.20 -8.21
CA ASP A 144 1.22 -5.15 -9.32
C ASP A 144 -0.25 -5.42 -9.68
N GLY A 145 -1.13 -5.49 -8.68
CA GLY A 145 -2.57 -5.63 -8.85
C GLY A 145 -3.17 -4.41 -9.55
N VAL A 146 -2.82 -3.20 -9.09
CA VAL A 146 -3.25 -1.93 -9.67
C VAL A 146 -2.80 -1.83 -11.13
N GLU A 147 -1.55 -2.16 -11.42
CA GLU A 147 -1.00 -2.15 -12.78
C GLU A 147 -1.76 -3.11 -13.71
N ARG A 148 -1.98 -4.36 -13.29
CA ARG A 148 -2.73 -5.35 -14.06
C ARG A 148 -4.16 -4.89 -14.33
N TYR A 149 -4.82 -4.30 -13.33
CA TYR A 149 -6.14 -3.73 -13.48
C TYR A 149 -6.15 -2.55 -14.45
N TYR A 150 -5.21 -1.61 -14.34
CA TYR A 150 -5.12 -0.46 -15.24
C TYR A 150 -4.81 -0.85 -16.68
N ALA A 151 -3.90 -1.80 -16.90
CA ALA A 151 -3.64 -2.33 -18.24
C ALA A 151 -4.91 -2.96 -18.85
N LYS A 152 -5.67 -3.70 -18.04
CA LYS A 152 -6.95 -4.29 -18.46
C LYS A 152 -8.03 -3.24 -18.70
N LYS A 153 -8.21 -2.30 -17.77
CA LYS A 153 -9.15 -1.17 -17.88
C LYS A 153 -8.95 -0.35 -19.16
N LYS A 154 -7.68 -0.15 -19.57
CA LYS A 154 -7.30 0.61 -20.78
C LYS A 154 -7.32 -0.21 -22.07
N SER A 155 -7.44 -1.55 -21.99
CA SER A 155 -7.50 -2.40 -23.19
C SER A 155 -8.76 -2.09 -24.00
N PHE A 156 -8.68 -2.17 -25.34
CA PHE A 156 -9.72 -1.67 -26.24
C PHE A 156 -11.13 -2.17 -25.88
N PHE A 157 -11.33 -3.48 -25.84
CA PHE A 157 -12.63 -4.10 -25.56
C PHE A 157 -13.08 -3.88 -24.12
N GLU A 158 -12.18 -4.02 -23.16
CA GLU A 158 -12.46 -3.80 -21.75
C GLU A 158 -12.85 -2.35 -21.45
N SER A 159 -12.23 -1.37 -22.11
CA SER A 159 -12.52 0.06 -21.92
C SER A 159 -13.96 0.43 -22.29
N MET A 160 -14.53 -0.21 -23.32
CA MET A 160 -15.94 -0.06 -23.68
C MET A 160 -16.87 -0.56 -22.55
N ILE A 161 -16.54 -1.71 -21.95
CA ILE A 161 -17.33 -2.28 -20.85
C ILE A 161 -17.20 -1.42 -19.59
N VAL A 162 -16.00 -0.92 -19.30
CA VAL A 162 -15.77 0.02 -18.20
C VAL A 162 -16.61 1.28 -18.37
N SER A 163 -16.66 1.85 -19.58
CA SER A 163 -17.47 3.04 -19.87
C SER A 163 -18.98 2.78 -19.66
N LEU A 164 -19.48 1.61 -20.09
CA LEU A 164 -20.88 1.21 -19.89
C LEU A 164 -21.25 0.97 -18.42
N PHE A 165 -20.30 0.50 -17.59
CA PHE A 165 -20.52 0.16 -16.19
C PHE A 165 -19.61 0.95 -15.24
N SER A 166 -19.44 2.25 -15.51
CA SER A 166 -18.44 3.10 -14.85
C SER A 166 -18.55 3.12 -13.32
N SER A 167 -19.76 3.18 -12.77
CA SER A 167 -19.97 3.21 -11.31
C SER A 167 -19.34 2.01 -10.57
N LYS A 168 -19.30 0.84 -11.22
CA LYS A 168 -18.76 -0.40 -10.65
C LYS A 168 -17.33 -0.68 -11.12
N LEU A 169 -17.01 -0.38 -12.37
CA LEU A 169 -15.76 -0.80 -13.01
C LEU A 169 -14.73 0.30 -13.18
N ASP A 170 -15.11 1.57 -13.12
CA ASP A 170 -14.19 2.70 -13.25
C ASP A 170 -13.70 3.11 -11.86
N LYS A 171 -12.72 2.35 -11.36
CA LYS A 171 -12.06 2.60 -10.07
C LYS A 171 -10.72 3.27 -10.30
N GLU A 172 -10.36 4.11 -9.34
CA GLU A 172 -9.06 4.73 -9.23
C GLU A 172 -8.40 4.28 -7.93
N TYR A 173 -7.12 3.99 -8.05
CA TYR A 173 -6.26 3.47 -7.00
C TYR A 173 -4.95 4.26 -7.02
N GLU A 174 -4.56 4.75 -5.84
CA GLU A 174 -3.24 5.33 -5.65
C GLU A 174 -2.19 4.22 -5.55
N TYR A 175 -1.01 4.45 -6.12
CA TYR A 175 0.14 3.55 -5.97
C TYR A 175 0.80 3.77 -4.61
N TRP A 176 1.29 2.69 -3.99
CA TRP A 176 2.22 2.78 -2.87
C TRP A 176 3.63 3.04 -3.39
N SER A 177 3.94 4.30 -3.67
CA SER A 177 5.25 4.78 -4.10
C SER A 177 5.63 6.08 -3.41
N LEU A 178 6.90 6.49 -3.54
CA LEU A 178 7.28 7.86 -3.21
C LEU A 178 6.50 8.83 -4.11
N PRO A 179 6.20 10.06 -3.63
CA PRO A 179 5.65 11.11 -4.47
C PRO A 179 6.54 11.32 -5.70
N GLU A 180 5.96 11.55 -6.88
CA GLU A 180 6.72 11.71 -8.14
C GLU A 180 7.79 12.81 -8.04
N GLU A 181 7.51 13.89 -7.31
CA GLU A 181 8.47 14.96 -7.01
C GLU A 181 9.74 14.46 -6.32
N GLN A 182 9.61 13.47 -5.41
CA GLN A 182 10.75 12.88 -4.72
C GLN A 182 11.50 11.86 -5.57
N ILE A 183 10.83 11.23 -6.54
CA ILE A 183 11.46 10.35 -7.52
C ILE A 183 12.34 11.19 -8.45
N GLN A 184 11.77 12.25 -9.04
CA GLN A 184 12.49 13.18 -9.91
C GLN A 184 13.68 13.83 -9.20
N ALA A 185 13.50 14.33 -7.97
CA ALA A 185 14.60 14.91 -7.20
C ALA A 185 15.76 13.93 -6.90
N ARG A 186 15.49 12.62 -6.86
CA ARG A 186 16.51 11.57 -6.67
C ARG A 186 17.17 11.17 -7.98
N GLU A 187 16.44 11.19 -9.09
CA GLU A 187 16.98 10.94 -10.44
C GLU A 187 17.86 12.10 -10.92
N ASP A 188 17.50 13.33 -10.57
CA ASP A 188 18.29 14.53 -10.83
C ASP A 188 19.55 14.65 -9.96
N TYR A 189 19.75 13.74 -8.99
CA TYR A 189 20.97 13.68 -8.20
C TYR A 189 22.14 13.18 -9.06
N THR A 190 22.77 14.09 -9.79
CA THR A 190 24.07 13.83 -10.40
C THR A 190 25.14 13.86 -9.33
N VAL A 191 25.84 12.73 -9.14
CA VAL A 191 27.07 12.67 -8.32
C VAL A 191 28.07 13.64 -8.93
N LYS A 192 28.31 14.77 -8.27
CA LYS A 192 29.41 15.66 -8.64
C LYS A 192 30.71 14.97 -8.23
N PHE A 193 31.43 14.45 -9.21
CA PHE A 193 32.81 13.99 -9.05
C PHE A 193 33.76 15.17 -8.90
#